data_AF-A0A8S3JQS8-F1
#
_entry.id   AF-A0A8S3JQS8-F1
#
_cell.length_a   1.000
_cell.length_b   1.000
_cell.length_c   1.000
_cell.angle_alpha   90.00
_cell.angle_beta   90.00
_cell.angle_gamma   90.00
#
_symmetry.space_group_name_H-M   'P 1'
#
loop_
_entity.id
_entity.type
_entity.pdbx_description
1 polymer ?
#
loop_
_entity_poly.entity_id
_entity_poly.type
_entity_poly.pdbx_seq_one_letter_code
_entity_poly.pdbx_strand_id
1 'polypeptide(L)'
;MSLLSISMIDRRQMAEYLSGNKLLSGSQPAAMIYAGHQFGYFTSQLGDGRAVLLGQLNQWAFHAKGTGPTQYARGGDGRAVLRSSIREYLASEAMFNLGIETTRALSLVGSVMLPVRREAIETAAIVVRIAPIVAFIRMGTFELFSTRGQYDQVQQLADFVI
;
A
#
# COMPACT_ATOMS: atom_id res chain seq x y z
N MET A 1 16.32 20.65 -3.22
CA MET A 1 16.07 19.81 -4.42
C MET A 1 14.64 19.27 -4.30
N SER A 2 13.73 19.60 -5.21
CA SER A 2 12.37 19.06 -5.15
C SER A 2 12.41 17.60 -5.60
N LEU A 3 11.93 16.68 -4.76
CA LEU A 3 12.02 15.24 -4.98
C LEU A 3 11.08 14.71 -6.08
N LEU A 4 10.32 15.60 -6.72
CA LEU A 4 9.43 15.31 -7.84
C LEU A 4 9.65 16.31 -8.99
N SER A 5 10.90 16.62 -9.36
CA SER A 5 11.18 17.16 -10.69
C SER A 5 10.94 16.05 -11.74
N ILE A 6 9.68 15.65 -11.90
CA ILE A 6 9.18 14.61 -12.80
C ILE A 6 9.56 14.93 -14.26
N SER A 7 9.93 16.18 -14.56
CA SER A 7 10.32 16.66 -15.89
C SER A 7 11.61 16.06 -16.45
N MET A 8 12.43 15.34 -15.68
CA MET A 8 13.73 14.82 -16.12
C MET A 8 13.87 13.29 -16.12
N ILE A 9 12.84 12.55 -15.72
CA ILE A 9 12.88 11.07 -15.66
C ILE A 9 12.06 10.50 -16.81
N ASP A 10 12.66 9.64 -17.62
CA ASP A 10 11.96 8.91 -18.68
C ASP A 10 10.82 8.04 -18.09
N ARG A 11 9.73 7.89 -18.84
CA ARG A 11 8.56 7.10 -18.45
C ARG A 11 8.91 5.65 -18.06
N ARG A 12 9.85 5.00 -18.73
CA ARG A 12 10.28 3.63 -18.38
C ARG A 12 11.00 3.60 -17.06
N GLN A 13 11.97 4.50 -16.86
CA GLN A 13 12.66 4.64 -15.59
C GLN A 13 11.69 4.96 -14.43
N MET A 14 10.71 5.83 -14.68
CA MET A 14 9.66 6.13 -13.71
C MET A 14 8.83 4.89 -13.35
N ALA A 15 8.48 4.07 -14.33
CA ALA A 15 7.75 2.83 -14.10
C ALA A 15 8.53 1.86 -13.21
N GLU A 16 9.87 1.82 -13.30
CA GLU A 16 10.70 0.98 -12.42
C GLU A 16 10.66 1.42 -10.94
N TYR A 17 10.67 2.73 -10.68
CA TYR A 17 10.54 3.24 -9.32
C TYR A 17 9.12 3.03 -8.77
N LEU A 18 8.10 3.31 -9.58
CA LEU A 18 6.69 3.20 -9.19
C LEU A 18 6.17 1.75 -9.13
N SER A 19 6.88 0.80 -9.76
CA SER A 19 6.63 -0.64 -9.57
C SER A 19 7.42 -1.25 -8.41
N GLY A 20 8.31 -0.50 -7.78
CA GLY A 20 9.22 -1.01 -6.74
C GLY A 20 10.36 -1.88 -7.29
N ASN A 21 10.62 -1.89 -8.60
CA ASN A 21 11.79 -2.54 -9.19
C ASN A 21 13.09 -1.78 -8.91
N LYS A 22 12.99 -0.46 -8.71
CA LYS A 22 14.07 0.40 -8.23
C LYS A 22 13.58 1.18 -7.02
N LEU A 23 14.50 1.48 -6.11
CA LEU A 23 14.22 2.29 -4.93
C LEU A 23 14.86 3.66 -5.10
N LEU A 24 14.14 4.70 -4.66
CA LEU A 24 14.71 6.02 -4.54
C LEU A 24 15.73 6.03 -3.38
N SER A 25 16.72 6.92 -3.47
CA SER A 25 17.68 7.08 -2.37
C SER A 25 16.94 7.48 -1.09
N GLY A 26 17.22 6.78 0.01
CA GLY A 26 16.55 6.99 1.30
C GLY A 26 15.23 6.23 1.48
N SER A 27 14.76 5.47 0.48
CA SER A 27 13.65 4.53 0.65
C SER A 27 13.98 3.50 1.73
N GLN A 28 13.05 3.30 2.66
CA GLN A 28 13.07 2.20 3.64
C GLN A 28 11.81 1.36 3.47
N PRO A 29 11.81 0.40 2.55
CA PRO A 29 10.61 -0.36 2.26
C PRO A 29 10.15 -1.20 3.44
N ALA A 30 8.87 -1.15 3.77
CA ALA A 30 8.30 -1.90 4.88
C ALA A 30 6.92 -2.47 4.53
N ALA A 31 6.61 -3.64 5.08
CA ALA A 31 5.26 -4.17 5.09
C ALA A 31 4.72 -4.05 6.53
N MET A 32 3.55 -3.45 6.70
CA MET A 32 2.97 -3.25 8.04
C MET A 32 2.24 -4.50 8.51
N ILE A 33 2.38 -4.84 9.80
CA ILE A 33 1.56 -5.85 10.48
C ILE A 33 0.35 -5.17 11.14
N TYR A 34 -0.79 -5.85 11.11
CA TYR A 34 -2.00 -5.47 11.84
C TYR A 34 -2.86 -6.72 12.04
N ALA A 35 -3.85 -6.67 12.92
CA ALA A 35 -4.90 -7.66 13.09
C ALA A 35 -6.21 -7.13 12.48
N GLY A 36 -7.32 -7.85 12.67
CA GLY A 36 -8.63 -7.28 12.39
C GLY A 36 -9.78 -8.26 12.51
N HIS A 37 -10.97 -7.73 12.74
CA HIS A 37 -12.23 -8.48 12.64
C HIS A 37 -12.65 -8.59 11.17
N GLN A 38 -12.56 -9.80 10.59
CA GLN A 38 -13.05 -10.09 9.25
C GLN A 38 -14.42 -10.75 9.37
N PHE A 39 -15.48 -10.06 8.90
CA PHE A 39 -16.86 -10.57 8.95
C PHE A 39 -17.32 -10.98 10.36
N GLY A 40 -16.93 -10.22 11.39
CA GLY A 40 -17.27 -10.48 12.79
C GLY A 40 -16.34 -11.45 13.52
N TYR A 41 -15.43 -12.14 12.82
CA TYR A 41 -14.47 -13.05 13.44
C TYR A 41 -13.09 -12.38 13.58
N PHE A 42 -12.51 -12.49 14.77
CA PHE A 42 -11.18 -11.94 15.02
C PHE A 42 -10.11 -12.76 14.30
N THR A 43 -9.32 -12.08 13.47
CA THR A 43 -8.12 -12.63 12.84
C THR A 43 -6.90 -12.00 13.50
N SER A 44 -6.19 -12.80 14.31
CA SER A 44 -5.06 -12.35 15.14
C SER A 44 -3.85 -11.86 14.34
N GLN A 45 -3.77 -12.19 13.05
CA GLN A 45 -2.70 -11.72 12.17
C GLN A 45 -3.19 -11.51 10.74
N LEU A 46 -3.19 -10.23 10.35
CA LEU A 46 -3.24 -9.73 8.99
C LEU A 46 -1.87 -9.10 8.66
N GLY A 47 -1.87 -8.02 7.90
CA GLY A 47 -0.68 -7.32 7.47
C GLY A 47 -0.72 -7.03 5.98
N ASP A 48 0.23 -6.24 5.52
CA ASP A 48 0.38 -5.88 4.11
C ASP A 48 0.87 -7.08 3.28
N GLY A 49 -0.01 -8.04 3.04
CA GLY A 49 0.32 -9.29 2.33
C GLY A 49 0.60 -9.14 0.83
N ARG A 50 0.20 -8.00 0.26
CA ARG A 50 0.40 -7.63 -1.15
C ARG A 50 0.74 -6.16 -1.34
N ALA A 51 1.23 -5.52 -0.29
CA ALA A 51 1.53 -4.10 -0.32
C ALA A 51 2.84 -3.83 0.41
N VAL A 52 3.51 -2.75 0.02
CA VAL A 52 4.76 -2.30 0.61
C VAL A 52 4.73 -0.78 0.67
N LEU A 53 5.04 -0.22 1.84
CA LEU A 53 5.42 1.17 1.99
C LEU A 53 6.78 1.33 1.34
N LEU A 54 6.88 2.00 0.20
CA LEU A 54 8.15 2.22 -0.51
C LEU A 54 9.03 3.25 0.21
N GLY A 55 8.40 4.13 0.97
CA GLY A 55 9.02 5.21 1.71
C GLY A 55 8.02 6.32 2.01
N GLN A 56 8.54 7.39 2.61
CA GLN A 56 7.78 8.59 2.93
C GLN A 56 8.54 9.84 2.50
N LEU A 57 7.80 10.87 2.11
CA LEU A 57 8.31 12.21 1.89
C LEU A 57 7.51 13.19 2.74
N ASN A 58 8.16 13.82 3.72
CA ASN A 58 7.48 14.54 4.80
C ASN A 58 6.43 13.61 5.44
N GLN A 59 5.18 14.08 5.62
CA GLN A 59 4.11 13.21 6.13
C GLN A 59 3.53 12.24 5.08
N TRP A 60 3.88 12.34 3.80
CA TRP A 60 3.23 11.57 2.73
C TRP A 60 3.89 10.23 2.49
N ALA A 61 3.14 9.16 2.68
CA ALA A 61 3.57 7.79 2.49
C ALA A 61 3.23 7.29 1.07
N PHE A 62 4.16 6.53 0.48
CA PHE A 62 4.00 5.90 -0.84
C PHE A 62 3.77 4.41 -0.67
N HIS A 63 2.52 3.95 -0.74
CA HIS A 63 2.13 2.56 -0.48
C HIS A 63 1.78 1.83 -1.77
N ALA A 64 2.74 1.06 -2.29
CA ALA A 64 2.57 0.28 -3.51
C ALA A 64 1.79 -1.00 -3.24
N LYS A 65 0.77 -1.28 -4.05
CA LYS A 65 -0.08 -2.48 -3.96
C LYS A 65 0.15 -3.36 -5.19
N GLY A 66 0.40 -4.65 -4.96
CA GLY A 66 0.67 -5.65 -6.00
C GLY A 66 2.17 -5.92 -6.25
N THR A 67 3.04 -5.42 -5.39
CA THR A 67 4.51 -5.53 -5.50
C THR A 67 5.03 -6.96 -5.40
N GLY A 68 4.24 -7.88 -4.86
CA GLY A 68 4.62 -9.27 -4.62
C GLY A 68 4.27 -9.70 -3.21
N PRO A 69 4.54 -10.98 -2.87
CA PRO A 69 4.22 -11.51 -1.56
C PRO A 69 5.17 -10.93 -0.51
N THR A 70 4.61 -10.59 0.65
CA THR A 70 5.37 -10.29 1.86
C THR A 70 5.22 -11.43 2.86
N GLN A 71 5.89 -11.34 4.02
CA GLN A 71 5.67 -12.27 5.13
C GLN A 71 4.20 -12.34 5.61
N TYR A 72 3.36 -11.37 5.23
CA TYR A 72 1.94 -11.32 5.58
C TYR A 72 1.01 -11.81 4.47
N ALA A 73 1.54 -12.43 3.41
CA ALA A 73 0.75 -12.84 2.24
C ALA A 73 -0.24 -13.99 2.50
N ARG A 74 -0.03 -14.79 3.56
CA ARG A 74 -0.91 -15.89 4.01
C ARG A 74 -1.33 -16.86 2.88
N GLY A 75 -0.35 -17.28 2.07
CA GLY A 75 -0.57 -18.17 0.92
C GLY A 75 -1.06 -17.49 -0.36
N GLY A 76 -1.34 -16.18 -0.33
CA GLY A 76 -1.61 -15.39 -1.53
C GLY A 76 -0.34 -15.10 -2.34
N ASP A 77 -0.52 -14.83 -3.63
CA ASP A 77 0.59 -14.50 -4.56
C ASP A 77 1.17 -13.09 -4.36
N GLY A 78 0.54 -12.27 -3.52
CA GLY A 78 0.96 -10.89 -3.27
C GLY A 78 0.77 -9.93 -4.46
N ARG A 79 0.04 -10.34 -5.50
CA ARG A 79 -0.17 -9.56 -6.72
C ARG A 79 -1.54 -8.89 -6.74
N ALA A 80 -1.61 -7.75 -7.43
CA ALA A 80 -2.85 -7.12 -7.84
C ALA A 80 -3.01 -7.27 -9.35
N VAL A 81 -4.25 -7.34 -9.82
CA VAL A 81 -4.59 -7.49 -11.24
C VAL A 81 -5.00 -6.15 -11.82
N LEU A 82 -4.79 -5.96 -13.13
CA LEU A 82 -5.05 -4.70 -13.83
C LEU A 82 -6.47 -4.15 -13.58
N ARG A 83 -7.51 -4.99 -13.68
CA ARG A 83 -8.91 -4.55 -13.42
C ARG A 83 -9.12 -4.00 -12.01
N SER A 84 -8.42 -4.54 -11.01
CA SER A 84 -8.57 -4.14 -9.61
C SER A 84 -7.84 -2.82 -9.37
N SER A 85 -6.64 -2.69 -9.92
CA SER A 85 -5.83 -1.49 -9.81
C SER A 85 -6.47 -0.29 -10.54
N ILE A 86 -7.08 -0.51 -11.72
CA ILE A 86 -7.79 0.55 -12.45
C ILE A 86 -8.97 1.09 -11.63
N ARG A 87 -9.80 0.20 -11.06
CA ARG A 87 -10.96 0.61 -10.26
C ARG A 87 -10.53 1.38 -9.01
N GLU A 88 -9.49 0.93 -8.33
CA GLU A 88 -8.96 1.63 -7.15
C GLU A 88 -8.42 3.00 -7.52
N TYR A 89 -7.64 3.11 -8.60
CA TYR A 89 -7.15 4.40 -9.11
C TYR A 89 -8.29 5.37 -9.39
N LEU A 90 -9.28 4.94 -10.19
CA LEU A 90 -10.41 5.78 -10.58
C LEU A 90 -11.27 6.17 -9.38
N ALA A 91 -11.58 5.22 -8.48
CA ALA A 91 -12.40 5.50 -7.30
C ALA A 91 -11.70 6.45 -6.33
N SER A 92 -10.40 6.25 -6.06
CA SER A 92 -9.60 7.15 -5.23
C SER A 92 -9.64 8.59 -5.73
N GLU A 93 -9.37 8.79 -7.02
CA GLU A 93 -9.32 10.15 -7.58
C GLU A 93 -10.72 10.75 -7.76
N ALA A 94 -11.74 9.94 -8.07
CA ALA A 94 -13.12 10.42 -8.11
C ALA A 94 -13.60 10.90 -6.73
N MET A 95 -13.37 10.10 -5.67
CA MET A 95 -13.74 10.46 -4.30
C MET A 95 -13.06 11.76 -3.85
N PHE A 96 -11.76 11.92 -4.16
CA PHE A 96 -11.04 13.16 -3.86
C PHE A 96 -11.65 14.37 -4.57
N ASN A 97 -11.96 14.26 -5.87
CA ASN A 97 -12.57 15.35 -6.63
C ASN A 97 -14.04 15.63 -6.26
N LEU A 98 -14.70 14.68 -5.58
CA LEU A 98 -16.01 14.88 -4.96
C LEU A 98 -15.91 15.54 -3.57
N GLY A 99 -14.71 15.84 -3.08
CA GLY A 99 -14.49 16.41 -1.75
C GLY A 99 -14.63 15.40 -0.61
N ILE A 100 -14.58 14.10 -0.91
CA ILE A 100 -14.65 13.03 0.09
C ILE A 100 -13.23 12.58 0.45
N GLU A 101 -12.94 12.52 1.74
CA GLU A 101 -11.64 12.08 2.25
C GLU A 101 -11.33 10.64 1.80
N THR A 102 -10.15 10.47 1.21
CA THR A 102 -9.72 9.21 0.61
C THR A 102 -8.21 9.19 0.43
N THR A 103 -7.64 7.98 0.37
CA THR A 103 -6.29 7.80 -0.15
C THR A 103 -6.24 8.16 -1.63
N ARG A 104 -5.16 8.80 -2.06
CA ARG A 104 -4.91 9.19 -3.46
C ARG A 104 -4.21 8.08 -4.22
N ALA A 105 -4.37 8.06 -5.54
CA ALA A 105 -3.69 7.13 -6.43
C ALA A 105 -2.68 7.90 -7.30
N LEU A 106 -1.39 7.73 -7.04
CA LEU A 106 -0.32 8.41 -7.78
C LEU A 106 -0.16 7.82 -9.18
N SER A 107 -0.10 6.50 -9.27
CA SER A 107 0.28 5.82 -10.51
C SER A 107 -0.28 4.42 -10.60
N LEU A 108 -0.42 3.95 -11.85
CA LEU A 108 -0.76 2.58 -12.19
C LEU A 108 0.24 2.06 -13.22
N VAL A 109 0.94 0.97 -12.87
CA VAL A 109 1.92 0.30 -13.74
C VAL A 109 1.43 -1.12 -14.02
N GLY A 110 1.10 -1.42 -15.28
CA GLY A 110 0.70 -2.75 -15.72
C GLY A 110 1.87 -3.59 -16.23
N SER A 111 1.79 -4.91 -16.11
CA SER A 111 2.72 -5.85 -16.73
C SER A 111 1.97 -6.88 -17.57
N VAL A 112 2.11 -6.78 -18.89
CA VAL A 112 1.46 -7.69 -19.85
C VAL A 112 2.08 -9.09 -19.87
N MET A 113 3.31 -9.23 -19.37
CA MET A 113 4.06 -10.50 -19.37
C MET A 113 3.90 -11.29 -18.08
N LEU A 114 3.25 -10.73 -17.05
CA LEU A 114 3.11 -11.37 -15.75
C LEU A 114 1.66 -11.84 -15.53
N PRO A 115 1.34 -13.11 -15.86
CA PRO A 115 0.01 -13.66 -15.64
C PRO A 115 -0.26 -13.85 -14.13
N VAL A 116 -1.49 -13.56 -13.72
CA VAL A 116 -1.98 -13.71 -12.35
C VAL A 116 -3.29 -14.48 -12.40
N ARG A 117 -3.37 -15.59 -11.65
CA ARG A 117 -4.56 -16.44 -11.63
C ARG A 117 -5.57 -15.93 -10.61
N ARG A 118 -6.79 -15.63 -11.07
CA ARG A 118 -7.98 -15.38 -10.23
C ARG A 118 -9.08 -16.33 -10.71
N GLU A 119 -10.30 -15.82 -10.92
CA GLU A 119 -11.36 -16.56 -11.61
C GLU A 119 -10.97 -16.87 -13.08
N ALA A 120 -10.14 -16.01 -13.68
CA ALA A 120 -9.49 -16.19 -14.97
C ALA A 120 -8.00 -15.83 -14.89
N ILE A 121 -7.25 -16.07 -15.96
CA ILE A 121 -5.88 -15.53 -16.09
C ILE A 121 -5.99 -14.05 -16.42
N GLU A 122 -5.37 -13.22 -15.59
CA GLU A 122 -5.32 -11.77 -15.73
C GLU A 122 -3.87 -11.28 -15.77
N THR A 123 -3.67 -9.99 -16.01
CA THR A 123 -2.33 -9.36 -15.99
C THR A 123 -2.08 -8.65 -14.66
N ALA A 124 -0.85 -8.77 -14.16
CA ALA A 124 -0.44 -8.07 -12.95
C ALA A 124 -0.42 -6.55 -13.17
N ALA A 125 -0.73 -5.81 -12.11
CA ALA A 125 -0.56 -4.37 -12.06
C ALA A 125 -0.19 -3.93 -10.65
N ILE A 126 0.48 -2.78 -10.57
CA ILE A 126 0.83 -2.10 -9.33
C ILE A 126 0.14 -0.74 -9.32
N VAL A 127 -0.50 -0.41 -8.20
CA VAL A 127 -1.00 0.94 -7.92
C VAL A 127 -0.24 1.52 -6.74
N VAL A 128 0.31 2.73 -6.90
CA VAL A 128 0.95 3.46 -5.81
C VAL A 128 -0.08 4.37 -5.18
N ARG A 129 -0.39 4.11 -3.92
CA ARG A 129 -1.28 4.93 -3.10
C ARG A 129 -0.47 6.00 -2.37
N ILE A 130 -1.03 7.19 -2.25
CA ILE A 130 -0.47 8.29 -1.46
C ILE A 130 -1.51 8.75 -0.44
N ALA A 131 -1.06 8.90 0.80
CA ALA A 131 -1.82 9.53 1.89
C ALA A 131 -0.84 9.98 2.98
N PRO A 132 -1.25 10.80 3.96
CA PRO A 132 -0.49 10.96 5.19
C PRO A 132 -0.17 9.59 5.79
N ILE A 133 1.03 9.39 6.35
CA ILE A 133 1.49 8.09 6.89
C ILE A 133 0.51 7.51 7.90
N VAL A 134 -0.08 8.37 8.73
CA VAL A 134 -1.10 8.01 9.72
C VAL A 134 -2.35 7.38 9.09
N ALA A 135 -2.69 7.70 7.84
CA ALA A 135 -3.85 7.12 7.14
C ALA A 135 -3.65 5.63 6.78
N PHE A 136 -2.42 5.11 6.84
CA PHE A 136 -2.16 3.68 6.65
C PHE A 136 -2.19 2.89 7.96
N ILE A 137 -2.26 3.57 9.11
CA ILE A 137 -2.56 2.96 10.40
C ILE A 137 -4.06 2.69 10.47
N ARG A 138 -4.43 1.50 10.92
CA ARG A 138 -5.82 1.03 10.93
C ARG A 138 -6.22 0.72 12.35
N MET A 139 -7.53 0.65 12.62
CA MET A 139 -8.04 0.12 13.89
C MET A 139 -7.39 -1.24 14.22
N GLY A 140 -7.24 -2.10 13.22
CA GLY A 140 -6.55 -3.39 13.32
C GLY A 140 -5.09 -3.33 13.79
N THR A 141 -4.40 -2.20 13.58
CA THR A 141 -3.04 -2.00 14.09
C THR A 141 -3.06 -1.86 15.62
N PHE A 142 -4.03 -1.12 16.17
CA PHE A 142 -4.25 -1.02 17.61
C PHE A 142 -4.75 -2.35 18.20
N GLU A 143 -5.71 -3.02 17.54
CA GLU A 143 -6.25 -4.32 17.98
C GLU A 143 -5.13 -5.38 18.10
N LEU A 144 -4.15 -5.37 17.19
CA LEU A 144 -3.01 -6.29 17.23
C LEU A 144 -2.23 -6.18 18.55
N PHE A 145 -1.83 -4.97 18.93
CA PHE A 145 -1.05 -4.74 20.15
C PHE A 145 -1.92 -4.95 21.40
N SER A 146 -3.14 -4.44 21.40
CA SER A 146 -4.06 -4.59 22.53
C SER A 146 -4.35 -6.07 22.85
N THR A 147 -4.59 -6.91 21.84
CA THR A 147 -4.91 -8.34 22.06
C THR A 147 -3.70 -9.16 22.51
N ARG A 148 -2.49 -8.64 22.34
CA ARG A 148 -1.23 -9.24 22.82
C ARG A 148 -0.83 -8.74 24.21
N GLY A 149 -1.63 -7.89 24.85
CA GLY A 149 -1.28 -7.24 26.12
C GLY A 149 -0.17 -6.21 26.00
N GLN A 150 0.09 -5.71 24.79
CA GLN A 150 1.18 -4.78 24.45
C GLN A 150 0.71 -3.32 24.56
N TYR A 151 0.30 -2.91 25.77
CA TYR A 151 -0.34 -1.60 25.98
C TYR A 151 0.60 -0.40 25.80
N ASP A 152 1.89 -0.55 26.07
CA ASP A 152 2.87 0.50 25.80
C ASP A 152 2.96 0.80 24.30
N GLN A 153 2.88 -0.23 23.45
CA GLN A 153 2.85 -0.08 21.99
C GLN A 153 1.53 0.54 21.50
N VAL A 154 0.41 0.25 22.17
CA VAL A 154 -0.88 0.93 21.92
C VAL A 154 -0.74 2.42 22.21
N GLN A 155 -0.14 2.80 23.34
CA GLN A 155 0.10 4.20 23.70
C GLN A 155 1.04 4.87 22.70
N GLN A 156 2.18 4.25 22.37
CA GLN A 156 3.11 4.79 21.37
C GLN A 156 2.44 5.01 20.01
N LEU A 157 1.55 4.09 19.60
CA LEU A 157 0.81 4.23 18.36
C LEU A 157 -0.22 5.37 18.44
N ALA A 158 -0.87 5.56 19.60
CA ALA A 158 -1.79 6.66 19.84
C ALA A 158 -1.06 8.01 19.80
N ASP A 159 0.07 8.12 20.49
CA ASP A 159 0.91 9.32 20.51
C ASP A 159 1.46 9.67 19.12
N PHE A 160 1.65 8.67 18.25
CA PHE A 160 2.08 8.90 16.87
C PHE A 160 0.96 9.43 15.95
N VAL A 161 -0.31 9.06 16.20
CA VAL A 161 -1.44 9.45 15.33
C VAL A 161 -2.16 10.71 15.76
N ILE A 162 -1.96 11.18 17.01
CA ILE A 162 -2.52 12.42 17.59
C ILE A 162 -1.57 13.59 17.31
#